data_AF-A0A942GGE1-F1
#
_entry.id   AF-A0A942GGE1-F1
#
_cell.length_a   1.000
_cell.length_b   1.000
_cell.length_c   1.000
_cell.angle_alpha   90.00
_cell.angle_beta   90.00
_cell.angle_gamma   90.00
#
_symmetry.space_group_name_H-M   'P 1'
#
loop_
_entity.id
_entity.type
_entity.pdbx_description
1 polymer ?
#
loop_
_entity_poly.entity_id
_entity_poly.type
_entity_poly.pdbx_seq_one_letter_code
_entity_poly.pdbx_strand_id
1 'polypeptide(L)'
;MLLTPIFKRLAFILADPAADDLILAKTLINEKDAPIIAAVITSKVDWLLSLDSHFLNKDWEGKLGFSTSTPGDFLQKLAFGQD
;
A
#
# COMPACT_ATOMS: atom_id res chain seq x y z
N MET A 1 31.88 2.74 -17.98
CA MET A 1 30.77 1.96 -17.40
C MET A 1 29.92 2.92 -16.58
N LEU A 2 28.84 3.45 -17.17
CA LEU A 2 27.97 4.42 -16.50
C LEU A 2 26.91 3.62 -15.72
N LEU A 3 26.90 3.76 -14.40
CA LEU A 3 25.80 3.31 -13.55
C LEU A 3 24.57 4.14 -13.93
N THR A 4 23.72 3.59 -14.77
CA THR A 4 22.40 4.17 -15.05
C THR A 4 21.61 4.10 -13.75
N PRO A 5 21.17 5.24 -13.15
CA PRO A 5 20.41 5.18 -11.92
C PRO A 5 19.06 4.52 -12.22
N ILE A 6 18.81 3.38 -11.56
CA ILE A 6 17.59 2.55 -11.63
C ILE A 6 16.29 3.36 -11.49
N PHE A 7 16.36 4.57 -10.91
CA PHE A 7 15.20 5.40 -10.56
C PHE A 7 14.72 6.39 -11.64
N LYS A 8 15.36 6.48 -12.83
CA LYS A 8 15.04 7.55 -13.80
C LYS A 8 13.71 7.43 -14.55
N ARG A 9 12.93 6.34 -14.38
CA ARG A 9 11.56 6.21 -14.91
C ARG A 9 10.71 5.28 -14.04
N LEU A 10 10.33 5.70 -12.84
CA LEU A 10 9.19 5.09 -12.17
C LEU A 10 7.95 5.88 -12.59
N ALA A 11 7.04 5.24 -13.32
CA ALA A 11 5.74 5.81 -13.63
C ALA A 11 4.88 5.77 -12.36
N PHE A 12 5.10 6.73 -11.46
CA PHE A 12 4.25 6.89 -10.30
C PHE A 12 2.89 7.43 -10.75
N ILE A 13 1.83 6.78 -10.29
CA ILE A 13 0.48 7.33 -10.35
C ILE A 13 0.22 7.94 -8.99
N LEU A 14 -0.08 9.23 -8.95
CA LEU A 14 -0.58 9.87 -7.74
C LEU A 14 -2.07 9.57 -7.64
N ALA A 15 -2.49 9.05 -6.50
CA ALA A 15 -3.88 8.75 -6.21
C ALA A 15 -4.36 9.65 -5.08
N ASP A 16 -5.41 10.42 -5.37
CA ASP A 16 -6.11 11.19 -4.36
C ASP A 16 -7.22 10.33 -3.73
N PRO A 17 -7.42 10.40 -2.40
CA PRO A 17 -8.48 9.65 -1.74
C PRO A 17 -9.87 10.19 -2.11
N ALA A 18 -10.81 9.30 -2.44
CA ALA A 18 -12.21 9.67 -2.57
C ALA A 18 -12.82 9.99 -1.20
N ALA A 19 -13.81 10.90 -1.17
CA ALA A 19 -14.45 11.32 0.07
C ALA A 19 -15.13 10.15 0.82
N ASP A 20 -15.78 9.25 0.09
CA ASP A 20 -16.45 8.08 0.69
C ASP A 20 -15.44 7.09 1.27
N ASP A 21 -14.32 6.87 0.57
CA ASP A 21 -13.24 6.01 1.05
C ASP A 21 -12.54 6.60 2.28
N LEU A 22 -12.49 7.93 2.39
CA LEU A 22 -11.97 8.61 3.58
C LEU A 22 -12.84 8.39 4.81
N ILE A 23 -14.17 8.39 4.64
CA ILE A 23 -15.11 8.09 5.73
C ILE A 23 -14.87 6.65 6.21
N LEU A 24 -14.77 5.69 5.29
CA LEU A 24 -14.46 4.30 5.63
C LEU A 24 -13.10 4.18 6.33
N ALA A 25 -12.05 4.79 5.78
CA ALA A 25 -10.69 4.72 6.33
C ALA A 25 -10.60 5.23 7.77
N LYS A 26 -11.33 6.30 8.12
CA LYS A 26 -11.40 6.83 9.49
C LYS A 26 -11.97 5.84 10.51
N THR A 27 -12.70 4.82 10.07
CA THR A 27 -13.20 3.74 10.96
C THR A 27 -12.19 2.61 11.16
N LEU A 28 -11.13 2.55 10.34
CA LEU A 28 -10.16 1.46 10.30
C LEU A 28 -8.82 1.81 10.94
N ILE A 29 -8.43 3.08 10.88
CA ILE A 29 -7.16 3.59 11.39
C ILE A 29 -7.37 4.95 12.06
N ASN A 30 -6.35 5.44 12.79
CA ASN A 30 -6.36 6.78 13.37
C ASN A 30 -6.56 7.86 12.30
N GLU A 31 -7.11 9.00 12.71
CA GLU A 31 -7.52 10.07 11.79
C GLU A 31 -6.37 10.62 10.93
N LYS A 32 -5.15 10.67 11.48
CA LYS A 32 -3.98 11.20 10.78
C LYS A 32 -3.56 10.31 9.60
N ASP A 33 -3.68 9.00 9.77
CA ASP A 33 -3.23 8.01 8.80
C ASP A 33 -4.35 7.56 7.83
N ALA A 34 -5.60 7.89 8.15
CA ALA A 34 -6.78 7.58 7.33
C ALA A 34 -6.68 8.02 5.85
N PRO A 35 -6.12 9.20 5.49
CA PRO A 35 -5.99 9.59 4.08
C PRO A 35 -5.16 8.62 3.23
N ILE A 36 -4.17 7.95 3.82
CA ILE A 36 -3.33 6.98 3.10
C ILE A 36 -4.16 5.72 2.79
N ILE A 37 -4.90 5.20 3.77
CA ILE A 37 -5.77 4.04 3.57
C ILE A 37 -6.86 4.34 2.55
N ALA A 38 -7.44 5.53 2.61
CA ALA A 38 -8.44 5.96 1.64
C ALA A 38 -7.86 5.97 0.21
N ALA A 39 -6.65 6.50 0.02
CA ALA A 39 -6.00 6.52 -1.29
C ALA A 39 -5.69 5.10 -1.81
N VAL A 40 -5.32 4.18 -0.93
CA VAL A 40 -5.09 2.76 -1.26
C VAL A 40 -6.39 2.12 -1.77
N ILE A 41 -7.50 2.33 -1.06
CA ILE A 41 -8.82 1.81 -1.46
C ILE A 41 -9.25 2.43 -2.80
N THR A 42 -9.16 3.76 -2.93
CA THR A 42 -9.55 4.49 -4.15
C THR A 42 -8.75 4.04 -5.36
N SER A 43 -7.45 3.81 -5.19
CA SER A 43 -6.55 3.38 -6.28
C SER A 43 -6.65 1.91 -6.63
N LYS A 44 -7.34 1.10 -5.81
CA LYS A 44 -7.54 -0.34 -6.02
C LYS A 44 -6.23 -1.09 -6.26
N VAL A 45 -5.19 -0.73 -5.49
CA VAL A 45 -3.91 -1.44 -5.53
C VAL A 45 -4.04 -2.79 -4.85
N ASP A 46 -3.28 -3.77 -5.31
CA ASP A 46 -3.28 -5.10 -4.69
C ASP A 46 -2.49 -5.12 -3.36
N TRP A 47 -1.52 -4.20 -3.20
CA TRP A 47 -0.59 -4.17 -2.07
C TRP A 47 -0.35 -2.77 -1.53
N LEU A 48 -0.42 -2.64 -0.20
CA LEU A 48 0.14 -1.54 0.56
C LEU A 48 1.44 -1.99 1.22
N LEU A 49 2.56 -1.42 0.78
CA LEU A 49 3.88 -1.71 1.33
C LEU A 49 4.31 -0.61 2.30
N SER A 50 4.60 -0.97 3.55
CA SER A 50 4.98 -0.01 4.58
C SER A 50 5.97 -0.59 5.59
N LEU A 51 6.81 0.27 6.17
CA LEU A 51 7.62 -0.06 7.35
C LEU A 51 6.97 0.42 8.65
N ASP A 52 5.90 1.20 8.55
CA ASP A 52 5.16 1.71 9.70
C ASP A 52 4.09 0.71 10.12
N SER A 53 4.12 0.32 11.39
CA SER A 53 3.27 -0.72 11.97
C SER A 53 1.78 -0.36 11.96
N HIS A 54 1.43 0.94 11.91
CA HIS A 54 0.04 1.37 11.80
C HIS A 54 -0.65 0.82 10.54
N PHE A 55 0.12 0.54 9.47
CA PHE A 55 -0.37 0.08 8.18
C PHE A 55 -0.19 -1.44 7.96
N LEU A 56 0.43 -2.14 8.90
CA LEU A 56 0.73 -3.58 8.80
C LEU A 56 -0.31 -4.43 9.54
N ASN A 57 -1.55 -3.94 9.60
CA ASN A 57 -2.64 -4.64 10.26
C ASN A 57 -3.15 -5.78 9.37
N LYS A 58 -3.04 -7.01 9.88
CA LYS A 58 -3.50 -8.23 9.19
C LYS A 58 -5.02 -8.36 9.18
N ASP A 59 -5.74 -7.64 10.04
CA ASP A 59 -7.20 -7.71 10.12
C ASP A 59 -7.90 -7.18 8.86
N TRP A 60 -7.16 -6.46 8.01
CA TRP A 60 -7.62 -5.93 6.72
C TRP A 60 -7.47 -6.93 5.56
N GLU A 61 -6.58 -7.93 5.69
CA GLU A 61 -6.35 -8.92 4.64
C GLU A 61 -7.65 -9.66 4.32
N GLY A 62 -8.02 -9.66 3.03
CA GLY A 62 -9.26 -10.26 2.54
C GLY A 62 -10.54 -9.43 2.76
N LYS A 63 -10.50 -8.30 3.47
CA LYS A 63 -11.67 -7.43 3.69
C LYS A 63 -11.71 -6.21 2.79
N LEU A 64 -10.54 -5.62 2.48
CA LEU A 64 -10.46 -4.33 1.79
C LEU A 64 -9.97 -4.43 0.34
N GLY A 65 -9.82 -5.66 -0.18
CA GLY A 65 -9.38 -5.89 -1.56
C GLY A 65 -7.88 -5.63 -1.81
N PHE A 66 -7.10 -5.35 -0.75
CA PHE A 66 -5.65 -5.21 -0.81
C PHE A 66 -4.99 -5.98 0.36
N SER A 67 -3.72 -6.35 0.17
CA SER A 67 -2.86 -6.94 1.19
C SER A 67 -1.88 -5.90 1.75
N THR A 68 -1.41 -6.10 2.98
CA THR A 68 -0.39 -5.26 3.60
C THR A 68 0.89 -6.05 3.82
N SER A 69 2.05 -5.42 3.64
CA SER A 69 3.32 -6.09 3.88
C SER A 69 4.45 -5.11 4.11
N THR A 70 5.54 -5.57 4.71
CA THR A 70 6.79 -4.82 4.64
C THR A 70 7.39 -4.95 3.24
N PRO A 71 8.15 -3.96 2.75
CA PRO A 71 8.86 -4.10 1.47
C PRO A 71 9.77 -5.33 1.44
N GLY A 72 10.43 -5.65 2.56
CA GLY A 72 11.31 -6.83 2.67
C GLY A 72 10.54 -8.14 2.51
N ASP A 73 9.44 -8.30 3.23
CA ASP A 73 8.60 -9.52 3.14
C ASP A 73 7.96 -9.66 1.76
N PHE A 74 7.50 -8.56 1.17
CA PHE A 74 6.94 -8.56 -0.18
C PHE A 74 7.97 -9.01 -1.22
N LEU A 75 9.20 -8.49 -1.16
CA LEU A 75 10.26 -8.91 -2.08
C LEU A 75 10.63 -10.39 -1.90
N GLN A 76 10.62 -10.92 -0.68
CA GLN A 76 10.82 -12.36 -0.46
C GLN A 76 9.70 -13.18 -1.11
N LYS A 77 8.43 -12.77 -0.98
CA LYS A 77 7.30 -13.43 -1.64
C LYS A 77 7.44 -13.41 -3.17
N LEU A 78 7.89 -12.30 -3.74
CA LEU A 78 8.11 -12.18 -5.18
C LEU A 78 9.30 -13.03 -5.67
N ALA A 79 10.41 -13.04 -4.94
CA ALA A 79 11.62 -13.74 -5.34
C ALA A 79 11.47 -15.27 -5.29
N PHE A 80 10.57 -15.77 -4.44
CA PHE A 80 10.41 -17.20 -4.19
C PHE A 80 9.04 -17.77 -4.53
N GLY A 81 8.19 -17.00 -5.24
CA GLY A 81 6.94 -17.45 -5.86
C GLY A 81 6.18 -18.51 -5.07
N GLN A 82 5.42 -18.11 -4.05
CA GLN A 82 4.48 -19.05 -3.43
C GLN A 82 3.16 -19.00 -4.19
N ASP A 83 2.91 -20.08 -4.92
CA ASP A 83 1.65 -20.43 -5.61
C ASP A 83 0.45 -20.46 -4.65
#